data_AF-A0A9W7EI03-F1
#
_entry.id   AF-A0A9W7EI03-F1
#
_cell.length_a   1.000
_cell.length_b   1.000
_cell.length_c   1.000
_cell.angle_alpha   90.00
_cell.angle_beta   90.00
_cell.angle_gamma   90.00
#
_symmetry.space_group_name_H-M   'P 1'
#
loop_
_entity.id
_entity.type
_entity.pdbx_description
1 polymer ?
#
loop_
_entity_poly.entity_id
_entity_poly.type
_entity_poly.pdbx_seq_one_letter_code
_entity_poly.pdbx_strand_id
1 'polypeptide(L)'
;MLKLVSFLLLLPAVSSFSAPTTVAPPPPKVVLSPLPTLHVYDHCPFCVRVRLAFGYKSIKHNINFLANDDIPTPTALVGKKIAPIYQFQQDDLVMAESMDIIKLVDSDTRFGQTDCILPASDRTDIKAWQKSVQVLLRTLQRPRYVATGLLPEFQTLDARHAFIKGHQLPPYEKPEWKEGDMSMDLKLKLYAEAMASDPSSLVAELNEKLKELDDMVHCENCCSGGGFSYDDIDLWARLRSITIVKGVVWPKKLRAYMDNLSARGDVPLYDEMAL
;
A
#
# COMPACT_ATOMS: atom_id res chain seq x y z
N MET A 1 32.24 63.42 -14.33
CA MET A 1 30.86 62.93 -14.46
C MET A 1 30.90 61.49 -14.98
N LEU A 2 30.73 60.53 -14.08
CA LEU A 2 30.85 59.09 -14.36
C LEU A 2 29.50 58.58 -14.90
N LYS A 3 29.48 58.02 -16.12
CA LYS A 3 28.28 57.43 -16.73
C LYS A 3 28.05 56.03 -16.15
N LEU A 4 26.93 55.85 -15.46
CA LEU A 4 26.44 54.56 -14.98
C LEU A 4 25.87 53.78 -16.18
N VAL A 5 26.46 52.63 -16.51
CA VAL A 5 25.91 51.68 -17.49
C VAL A 5 25.06 50.68 -16.73
N SER A 6 23.76 50.70 -16.96
CA SER A 6 22.80 49.74 -16.38
C SER A 6 22.89 48.41 -17.13
N PHE A 7 23.31 47.36 -16.44
CA PHE A 7 23.22 45.97 -16.90
C PHE A 7 21.82 45.45 -16.55
N LEU A 8 20.97 45.32 -17.57
CA LEU A 8 19.68 44.63 -17.45
C LEU A 8 19.95 43.13 -17.59
N LEU A 9 19.96 42.39 -16.48
CA LEU A 9 19.97 40.93 -16.52
C LEU A 9 18.60 40.44 -17.05
N LEU A 10 18.59 39.83 -18.23
CA LEU A 10 17.46 39.01 -18.67
C LEU A 10 17.44 37.72 -17.84
N LEU A 11 16.41 37.57 -17.00
CA LEU A 11 16.05 36.28 -16.41
C LEU A 11 15.48 35.37 -17.51
N PRO A 12 15.86 34.08 -17.58
CA PRO A 12 15.26 33.17 -18.54
C PRO A 12 13.79 32.92 -18.16
N ALA A 13 12.92 32.92 -19.16
CA ALA A 13 11.52 32.58 -19.00
C ALA A 13 11.39 31.17 -18.41
N VAL A 14 10.77 31.06 -17.23
CA VAL A 14 10.39 29.79 -16.64
C VAL A 14 9.29 29.20 -17.51
N SER A 15 9.66 28.21 -18.33
CA SER A 15 8.70 27.42 -19.10
C SER A 15 7.82 26.66 -18.10
N SER A 16 6.56 27.06 -17.99
CA SER A 16 5.55 26.33 -17.24
C SER A 16 5.22 25.07 -18.01
N PHE A 17 5.85 23.95 -17.64
CA PHE A 17 5.36 22.63 -18.03
C PHE A 17 4.02 22.40 -17.33
N SER A 18 2.93 22.66 -18.07
CA SER A 18 1.62 22.11 -17.74
C SER A 18 1.73 20.59 -17.81
N ALA A 19 1.74 19.91 -16.67
CA ALA A 19 1.60 18.46 -16.62
C ALA A 19 0.29 18.06 -17.32
N PRO A 20 0.30 17.09 -18.26
CA PRO A 20 -0.93 16.63 -18.90
C PRO A 20 -1.85 16.01 -17.84
N THR A 21 -3.05 16.59 -17.70
CA THR A 21 -4.08 16.25 -16.70
C THR A 21 -4.79 14.92 -16.98
N THR A 22 -4.28 14.11 -17.91
CA THR A 22 -4.90 12.84 -18.33
C THR A 22 -3.94 11.70 -18.05
N VAL A 23 -4.29 10.85 -17.09
CA VAL A 23 -3.63 9.56 -16.84
C VAL A 23 -3.55 8.82 -18.18
N ALA A 24 -2.34 8.40 -18.58
CA ALA A 24 -2.16 7.61 -19.78
C ALA A 24 -3.10 6.39 -19.73
N PRO A 25 -3.78 6.03 -20.83
CA PRO A 25 -4.67 4.88 -20.81
C PRO A 25 -3.89 3.62 -20.39
N PRO A 26 -4.54 2.68 -19.69
CA PRO A 26 -3.89 1.43 -19.31
C PRO A 26 -3.39 0.69 -20.56
N PRO A 27 -2.28 -0.06 -20.46
CA PRO A 27 -1.78 -0.86 -21.56
C PRO A 27 -2.82 -1.93 -21.97
N PRO A 28 -2.67 -2.52 -23.16
CA PRO A 28 -3.50 -3.64 -23.58
C PRO A 28 -3.50 -4.74 -22.51
N LYS A 29 -4.67 -5.34 -22.29
CA LYS A 29 -4.82 -6.40 -21.30
C LYS A 29 -3.96 -7.61 -21.64
N VAL A 30 -3.13 -8.03 -20.71
CA VAL A 30 -2.32 -9.25 -20.83
C VAL A 30 -3.10 -10.43 -20.28
N VAL A 31 -3.36 -11.44 -21.11
CA VAL A 31 -4.13 -12.63 -20.73
C VAL A 31 -3.31 -13.87 -21.06
N LEU A 32 -2.87 -14.58 -20.01
CA LEU A 32 -2.14 -15.84 -20.12
C LEU A 32 -3.08 -17.04 -19.91
N SER A 33 -2.68 -18.22 -20.38
CA SER A 33 -3.42 -19.46 -20.16
C SER A 33 -2.46 -20.58 -19.77
N PRO A 34 -2.55 -21.12 -18.54
CA PRO A 34 -3.48 -20.75 -17.47
C PRO A 34 -3.22 -19.34 -16.90
N LEU A 35 -4.21 -18.76 -16.20
CA LEU A 35 -4.01 -17.50 -15.49
C LEU A 35 -3.12 -17.71 -14.25
N PRO A 36 -2.16 -16.80 -13.97
CA PRO A 36 -1.44 -16.82 -12.71
C PRO A 36 -2.39 -16.55 -11.54
N THR A 37 -2.04 -17.03 -10.35
CA THR A 37 -2.83 -16.87 -9.11
C THR A 37 -2.03 -16.12 -8.07
N LEU A 38 -2.66 -15.12 -7.44
CA LEU A 38 -2.14 -14.40 -6.29
C LEU A 38 -2.90 -14.82 -5.03
N HIS A 39 -2.21 -15.48 -4.10
CA HIS A 39 -2.74 -15.76 -2.76
C HIS A 39 -2.42 -14.58 -1.84
N VAL A 40 -3.45 -13.94 -1.30
CA VAL A 40 -3.32 -12.62 -0.66
C VAL A 40 -4.18 -12.47 0.59
N TYR A 41 -3.82 -11.47 1.41
CA TYR A 41 -4.72 -10.82 2.36
C TYR A 41 -4.99 -9.40 1.85
N ASP A 42 -6.23 -8.92 1.89
CA ASP A 42 -6.58 -7.60 1.36
C ASP A 42 -5.94 -6.46 2.16
N HIS A 43 -5.86 -6.56 3.50
CA HIS A 43 -5.23 -5.55 4.36
C HIS A 43 -3.71 -5.48 4.23
N CYS A 44 -3.07 -6.53 3.72
CA CYS A 44 -1.62 -6.68 3.78
C CYS A 44 -0.94 -5.78 2.75
N PRO A 45 -0.09 -4.81 3.17
CA PRO A 45 0.55 -3.90 2.23
C PRO A 45 1.47 -4.64 1.24
N PHE A 46 2.08 -5.76 1.63
CA PHE A 46 2.89 -6.57 0.71
C PHE A 46 2.04 -7.20 -0.40
N CYS A 47 0.81 -7.61 -0.09
CA CYS A 47 -0.12 -8.14 -1.09
C CYS A 47 -0.62 -7.02 -2.03
N VAL A 48 -0.89 -5.85 -1.46
CA VAL A 48 -1.32 -4.67 -2.21
C VAL A 48 -0.24 -4.22 -3.21
N ARG A 49 1.06 -4.28 -2.85
CA ARG A 49 2.17 -4.01 -3.79
C ARG A 49 2.06 -4.84 -5.07
N VAL A 50 1.88 -6.16 -4.92
CA VAL A 50 1.80 -7.08 -6.06
C VAL A 50 0.54 -6.83 -6.88
N ARG A 51 -0.61 -6.62 -6.21
CA ARG A 51 -1.87 -6.32 -6.91
C ARG A 51 -1.79 -5.01 -7.70
N LEU A 52 -1.22 -3.95 -7.11
CA LEU A 52 -1.00 -2.67 -7.78
C LEU A 52 -0.10 -2.86 -9.03
N ALA A 53 1.00 -3.59 -8.90
CA ALA A 53 1.87 -3.88 -10.05
C ALA A 53 1.15 -4.67 -11.16
N PHE A 54 0.35 -5.69 -10.80
CA PHE A 54 -0.40 -6.49 -11.78
C PHE A 54 -1.43 -5.66 -12.53
N GLY A 55 -2.21 -4.82 -11.83
CA GLY A 55 -3.16 -3.92 -12.48
C GLY A 55 -2.47 -2.84 -13.31
N TYR A 56 -1.36 -2.29 -12.81
CA TYR A 56 -0.53 -1.36 -13.57
C TYR A 56 -0.01 -1.99 -14.87
N LYS A 57 0.34 -3.27 -14.87
CA LYS A 57 0.71 -3.99 -16.10
C LYS A 57 -0.50 -4.55 -16.88
N SER A 58 -1.72 -4.33 -16.39
CA SER A 58 -2.97 -4.87 -16.95
C SER A 58 -2.96 -6.39 -17.14
N ILE A 59 -2.32 -7.10 -16.20
CA ILE A 59 -2.20 -8.56 -16.19
C ILE A 59 -3.47 -9.17 -15.60
N LYS A 60 -4.19 -9.97 -16.40
CA LYS A 60 -5.30 -10.79 -15.90
C LYS A 60 -4.75 -11.92 -15.04
N HIS A 61 -5.32 -12.09 -13.86
CA HIS A 61 -4.90 -13.08 -12.87
C HIS A 61 -6.10 -13.52 -12.01
N ASN A 62 -5.93 -14.63 -11.29
CA ASN A 62 -6.83 -15.05 -10.23
C ASN A 62 -6.36 -14.44 -8.90
N ILE A 63 -7.33 -14.02 -8.08
CA ILE A 63 -7.06 -13.58 -6.71
C ILE A 63 -7.68 -14.63 -5.78
N ASN A 64 -6.85 -15.22 -4.93
CA ASN A 64 -7.29 -16.11 -3.86
C ASN A 64 -7.05 -15.43 -2.51
N PHE A 65 -8.12 -14.96 -1.88
CA PHE A 65 -8.02 -14.42 -0.53
C PHE A 65 -7.94 -15.55 0.49
N LEU A 66 -6.83 -15.64 1.21
CA LEU A 66 -6.63 -16.62 2.26
C LEU A 66 -7.32 -16.15 3.55
N ALA A 67 -7.92 -17.07 4.31
CA ALA A 67 -8.32 -16.78 5.68
C ALA A 67 -7.07 -16.49 6.53
N ASN A 68 -7.14 -15.54 7.46
CA ASN A 68 -5.93 -15.16 8.21
C ASN A 68 -5.42 -16.24 9.16
N ASP A 69 -6.25 -17.21 9.54
CA ASP A 69 -5.91 -18.41 10.29
C ASP A 69 -5.46 -19.59 9.41
N ASP A 70 -5.55 -19.49 8.08
CA ASP A 70 -5.07 -20.53 7.17
C ASP A 70 -3.53 -20.61 7.20
N ILE A 71 -3.03 -21.60 7.93
CA ILE A 71 -1.63 -22.03 7.95
C ILE A 71 -1.35 -23.10 6.86
N PRO A 72 -2.20 -24.13 6.68
CA PRO A 72 -1.89 -25.23 5.76
C PRO A 72 -1.63 -24.80 4.31
N THR A 73 -2.46 -23.93 3.74
CA THR A 73 -2.35 -23.54 2.32
C THR A 73 -1.02 -22.85 2.01
N PRO A 74 -0.64 -21.73 2.65
CA PRO A 74 0.64 -21.09 2.37
C PRO A 74 1.84 -21.98 2.75
N THR A 75 1.71 -22.82 3.77
CA THR A 75 2.76 -23.78 4.15
C THR A 75 3.00 -24.84 3.09
N ALA A 76 1.94 -25.37 2.47
CA ALA A 76 2.07 -26.33 1.37
C ALA A 76 2.71 -25.68 0.12
N LEU A 77 2.46 -24.39 -0.11
CA LEU A 77 2.98 -23.67 -1.27
C LEU A 77 4.45 -23.24 -1.12
N VAL A 78 4.83 -22.69 0.04
CA VAL A 78 6.14 -22.05 0.25
C VAL A 78 6.80 -22.37 1.60
N GLY A 79 6.31 -23.39 2.30
CA GLY A 79 6.91 -23.92 3.53
C GLY A 79 6.62 -23.13 4.82
N LYS A 80 5.89 -22.02 4.74
CA LYS A 80 5.51 -21.20 5.90
C LYS A 80 4.25 -20.37 5.64
N LYS A 81 3.56 -19.96 6.71
CA LYS A 81 2.46 -18.99 6.63
C LYS A 81 2.97 -17.60 6.23
N ILE A 82 2.75 -17.23 4.98
CA ILE A 82 3.14 -15.92 4.41
C ILE A 82 2.19 -15.55 3.27
N ALA A 83 2.07 -14.25 3.02
CA ALA A 83 1.43 -13.69 1.83
C ALA A 83 2.15 -12.37 1.45
N PRO A 84 2.20 -11.99 0.17
CA PRO A 84 1.59 -12.67 -0.98
C PRO A 84 2.36 -13.93 -1.41
N ILE A 85 1.67 -14.85 -2.08
CA ILE A 85 2.27 -15.96 -2.82
C ILE A 85 1.78 -15.87 -4.27
N TYR A 86 2.72 -15.89 -5.21
CA TYR A 86 2.47 -16.00 -6.64
C TYR A 86 2.59 -17.45 -7.06
N GLN A 87 1.61 -17.95 -7.80
CA GLN A 87 1.62 -19.26 -8.42
C GLN A 87 1.34 -19.13 -9.92
N PHE A 88 2.16 -19.79 -10.73
CA PHE A 88 1.96 -19.86 -12.17
C PHE A 88 2.18 -21.28 -12.69
N GLN A 89 1.06 -21.96 -12.94
CA GLN A 89 1.01 -23.38 -13.28
C GLN A 89 1.71 -23.70 -14.61
N GLN A 90 1.79 -22.75 -15.53
CA GLN A 90 2.47 -22.94 -16.81
C GLN A 90 3.95 -23.32 -16.63
N ASP A 91 4.59 -22.76 -15.61
CA ASP A 91 6.03 -22.91 -15.35
C ASP A 91 6.32 -23.73 -14.09
N ASP A 92 5.30 -24.33 -13.47
CA ASP A 92 5.38 -24.92 -12.12
C ASP A 92 6.02 -23.98 -11.08
N LEU A 93 5.76 -22.67 -11.22
CA LEU A 93 6.40 -21.65 -10.40
C LEU A 93 5.51 -21.29 -9.20
N VAL A 94 6.08 -21.37 -8.00
CA VAL A 94 5.49 -20.87 -6.77
C VAL A 94 6.54 -20.04 -6.04
N MET A 95 6.22 -18.78 -5.70
CA MET A 95 7.15 -17.91 -4.99
C MET A 95 6.44 -16.93 -4.06
N ALA A 96 7.15 -16.52 -3.00
CA ALA A 96 6.74 -15.46 -2.10
C ALA A 96 7.57 -14.19 -2.35
N GLU A 97 7.54 -13.25 -1.40
CA GLU A 97 8.26 -11.97 -1.42
C GLU A 97 7.75 -10.99 -2.49
N SER A 98 6.98 -10.00 -2.03
CA SER A 98 6.26 -9.06 -2.91
C SER A 98 7.14 -8.38 -3.97
N MET A 99 8.36 -7.96 -3.64
CA MET A 99 9.22 -7.25 -4.58
C MET A 99 9.85 -8.19 -5.62
N ASP A 100 10.13 -9.44 -5.24
CA ASP A 100 10.68 -10.44 -6.16
C ASP A 100 9.62 -10.87 -7.18
N ILE A 101 8.37 -11.04 -6.73
CA ILE A 101 7.22 -11.28 -7.62
C ILE A 101 7.07 -10.15 -8.63
N ILE A 102 7.11 -8.89 -8.18
CA ILE A 102 6.94 -7.73 -9.07
C ILE A 102 8.11 -7.64 -10.06
N LYS A 103 9.34 -7.83 -9.59
CA LYS A 103 10.52 -7.84 -10.46
C LYS A 103 10.41 -8.92 -11.53
N LEU A 104 9.99 -10.13 -11.16
CA LEU A 104 9.81 -11.23 -12.10
C LEU A 104 8.82 -10.85 -13.21
N VAL A 105 7.61 -10.40 -12.86
CA VAL A 105 6.60 -10.07 -13.87
C VAL A 105 6.95 -8.81 -14.66
N ASP A 106 7.65 -7.85 -14.08
CA ASP A 106 8.06 -6.63 -14.81
C ASP A 106 9.24 -6.87 -15.76
N SER A 107 10.05 -7.92 -15.54
CA SER A 107 11.16 -8.28 -16.42
C SER A 107 10.80 -9.28 -17.52
N ASP A 108 9.63 -9.91 -17.46
CA ASP A 108 9.25 -10.98 -18.37
C ASP A 108 8.27 -10.49 -19.44
N THR A 109 8.71 -10.56 -20.70
CA THR A 109 7.95 -10.12 -21.89
C THR A 109 6.59 -10.80 -22.07
N ARG A 110 6.36 -11.97 -21.46
CA ARG A 110 5.03 -12.63 -21.45
C ARG A 110 3.99 -11.79 -20.71
N PHE A 111 4.43 -10.95 -19.76
CA PHE A 111 3.59 -10.09 -18.94
C PHE A 111 3.48 -8.66 -19.48
N GLY A 112 3.75 -8.47 -20.78
CA GLY A 112 3.64 -7.18 -21.47
C GLY A 112 4.96 -6.42 -21.54
N GLN A 113 4.88 -5.09 -21.66
CA GLN A 113 6.06 -4.22 -21.72
C GLN A 113 6.93 -4.42 -20.47
N THR A 114 8.22 -4.66 -20.65
CA THR A 114 9.17 -4.81 -19.54
C THR A 114 9.68 -3.48 -19.02
N ASP A 115 10.21 -3.48 -17.80
CA ASP A 115 10.86 -2.33 -17.16
C ASP A 115 9.97 -1.07 -17.15
N CYS A 116 8.66 -1.28 -17.00
CA CYS A 116 7.68 -0.20 -16.97
C CYS A 116 7.47 0.36 -15.56
N ILE A 117 7.99 -0.32 -14.53
CA ILE A 117 8.06 0.14 -13.15
C ILE A 117 9.49 0.54 -12.87
N LEU A 118 9.72 1.84 -12.65
CA LEU A 118 11.06 2.35 -12.45
C LEU A 118 11.67 1.84 -11.13
N PRO A 119 13.00 1.70 -11.04
CA PRO A 119 13.68 1.39 -9.79
C PRO A 119 13.29 2.36 -8.67
N ALA A 120 13.37 1.90 -7.41
CA ALA A 120 13.19 2.77 -6.26
C ALA A 120 14.25 3.89 -6.30
N SER A 121 13.84 5.11 -5.98
CA SER A 121 14.77 6.24 -5.87
C SER A 121 15.40 6.30 -4.48
N ASP A 122 16.10 7.39 -4.19
CA ASP A 122 16.71 7.71 -2.90
C ASP A 122 15.83 8.59 -2.00
N ARG A 123 14.50 8.58 -2.19
CA ARG A 123 13.50 9.34 -1.40
C ARG A 123 13.46 8.92 0.08
N THR A 124 14.48 9.35 0.81
CA THR A 124 14.67 9.12 2.24
C THR A 124 13.66 9.89 3.10
N ASP A 125 13.15 11.01 2.59
CA ASP A 125 12.05 11.80 3.16
C ASP A 125 10.73 11.00 3.22
N ILE A 126 10.34 10.31 2.14
CA ILE A 126 9.15 9.43 2.16
C ILE A 126 9.34 8.29 3.17
N LYS A 127 10.51 7.67 3.20
CA LYS A 127 10.84 6.61 4.17
C LYS A 127 10.79 7.13 5.61
N ALA A 128 11.28 8.35 5.85
CA ALA A 128 11.20 9.00 7.15
C ALA A 128 9.76 9.30 7.55
N TRP A 129 8.94 9.79 6.62
CA TRP A 129 7.52 10.01 6.84
C TRP A 129 6.80 8.70 7.22
N GLN A 130 6.98 7.63 6.43
CA GLN A 130 6.39 6.31 6.71
C GLN A 130 6.79 5.79 8.10
N LYS A 131 8.06 5.99 8.51
CA LYS A 131 8.55 5.62 9.83
C LYS A 131 7.87 6.45 10.93
N SER A 132 7.67 7.75 10.70
CA SER A 132 7.06 8.66 11.68
C SER A 132 5.60 8.30 11.99
N VAL A 133 4.83 7.84 10.99
CA VAL A 133 3.40 7.52 11.15
C VAL A 133 3.13 6.06 11.54
N GLN A 134 4.16 5.22 11.61
CA GLN A 134 4.00 3.76 11.76
C GLN A 134 3.13 3.36 12.97
N VAL A 135 3.40 3.94 14.14
CA VAL A 135 2.68 3.63 15.38
C VAL A 135 1.24 4.15 15.31
N LEU A 136 1.08 5.38 14.82
CA LEU A 136 -0.22 6.01 14.62
C LEU A 136 -1.13 5.16 13.71
N LEU A 137 -0.61 4.75 12.55
CA LEU A 137 -1.36 3.93 11.60
C LEU A 137 -1.72 2.56 12.16
N ARG A 138 -0.81 1.88 12.88
CA ARG A 138 -1.13 0.59 13.51
C ARG A 138 -2.25 0.70 14.55
N THR A 139 -2.22 1.78 15.34
CA THR A 139 -3.23 2.05 16.37
C THR A 139 -4.60 2.30 15.75
N LEU A 140 -4.66 3.07 14.66
CA LEU A 140 -5.91 3.36 13.95
C LEU A 140 -6.42 2.16 13.14
N GLN A 141 -5.56 1.50 12.37
CA GLN A 141 -5.98 0.59 11.31
C GLN A 141 -6.28 -0.83 11.81
N ARG A 142 -5.47 -1.38 12.73
CA ARG A 142 -5.62 -2.78 13.14
C ARG A 142 -6.97 -3.10 13.79
N PRO A 143 -7.50 -2.28 14.73
CA PRO A 143 -8.84 -2.52 15.26
C PRO A 143 -9.91 -2.46 14.16
N ARG A 144 -9.76 -1.55 13.19
CA ARG A 144 -10.71 -1.38 12.08
C ARG A 144 -10.70 -2.55 11.10
N TYR A 145 -9.53 -3.13 10.80
CA TYR A 145 -9.42 -4.32 9.95
C TYR A 145 -10.26 -5.48 10.46
N VAL A 146 -10.19 -5.76 11.77
CA VAL A 146 -10.94 -6.88 12.36
C VAL A 146 -12.40 -6.50 12.65
N ALA A 147 -12.69 -5.22 12.90
CA ALA A 147 -14.02 -4.73 13.21
C ALA A 147 -14.95 -4.61 11.99
N THR A 148 -14.42 -4.24 10.81
CA THR A 148 -15.25 -4.05 9.59
C THR A 148 -15.97 -5.33 9.20
N GLY A 149 -15.34 -6.50 9.36
CA GLY A 149 -15.91 -7.78 8.95
C GLY A 149 -16.13 -7.93 7.45
N LEU A 150 -15.73 -6.93 6.64
CA LEU A 150 -15.84 -6.94 5.18
C LEU A 150 -14.55 -7.42 4.48
N LEU A 151 -13.42 -7.41 5.18
CA LEU A 151 -12.16 -7.92 4.62
C LEU A 151 -12.24 -9.45 4.48
N PRO A 152 -11.91 -10.02 3.29
CA PRO A 152 -12.08 -11.45 3.01
C PRO A 152 -11.36 -12.38 4.01
N GLU A 153 -10.16 -12.00 4.44
CA GLU A 153 -9.34 -12.79 5.35
C GLU A 153 -9.85 -12.79 6.80
N PHE A 154 -10.88 -11.99 7.14
CA PHE A 154 -11.42 -11.83 8.48
C PHE A 154 -12.91 -12.17 8.59
N GLN A 155 -13.45 -12.96 7.65
CA GLN A 155 -14.86 -13.35 7.67
C GLN A 155 -15.22 -14.23 8.89
N THR A 156 -14.28 -15.04 9.39
CA THR A 156 -14.48 -15.89 10.59
C THR A 156 -13.91 -15.24 11.85
N LEU A 157 -14.46 -15.60 13.02
CA LEU A 157 -13.92 -15.17 14.31
C LEU A 157 -12.50 -15.71 14.53
N ASP A 158 -12.24 -16.96 14.14
CA ASP A 158 -10.92 -17.59 14.30
C ASP A 158 -9.84 -16.85 13.49
N ALA A 159 -10.16 -16.39 12.28
CA ALA A 159 -9.24 -15.59 11.48
C ALA A 159 -8.94 -14.23 12.12
N ARG A 160 -9.95 -13.56 12.69
CA ARG A 160 -9.76 -12.30 13.44
C ARG A 160 -8.89 -12.54 14.68
N HIS A 161 -9.15 -13.62 15.41
CA HIS A 161 -8.39 -13.99 16.60
C HIS A 161 -6.93 -14.34 16.25
N ALA A 162 -6.69 -15.05 15.15
CA ALA A 162 -5.35 -15.32 14.65
C ALA A 162 -4.59 -14.03 14.34
N PHE A 163 -5.25 -13.04 13.73
CA PHE A 163 -4.64 -11.73 13.48
C PHE A 163 -4.28 -11.02 14.79
N ILE A 164 -5.24 -10.90 15.72
CA ILE A 164 -5.06 -10.24 17.02
C ILE A 164 -3.93 -10.90 17.83
N LYS A 165 -3.85 -12.23 17.78
CA LYS A 165 -2.79 -13.00 18.45
C LYS A 165 -1.39 -12.58 17.96
N GLY A 166 -1.23 -12.43 16.64
CA GLY A 166 0.04 -12.11 15.98
C GLY A 166 0.36 -10.62 15.82
N HIS A 167 -0.61 -9.73 16.00
CA HIS A 167 -0.47 -8.28 15.74
C HIS A 167 -0.92 -7.46 16.94
N GLN A 168 -0.14 -7.41 18.02
CA GLN A 168 -0.49 -6.64 19.22
C GLN A 168 -0.58 -5.14 18.95
N LEU A 169 -1.44 -4.38 19.62
CA LEU A 169 -1.47 -2.92 19.47
C LEU A 169 -0.27 -2.26 20.15
N PRO A 170 0.22 -1.12 19.65
CA PRO A 170 1.18 -0.30 20.39
C PRO A 170 0.67 0.03 21.81
N PRO A 171 1.53 0.11 22.83
CA PRO A 171 3.00 -0.06 22.78
C PRO A 171 3.49 -1.51 22.86
N TYR A 172 2.58 -2.51 22.92
CA TYR A 172 2.87 -3.92 23.18
C TYR A 172 3.47 -4.69 21.99
N GLU A 173 4.03 -3.99 21.00
CA GLU A 173 4.66 -4.62 19.83
C GLU A 173 6.14 -4.97 20.03
N LYS A 174 6.74 -4.54 21.13
CA LYS A 174 8.18 -4.70 21.37
C LYS A 174 8.53 -6.16 21.71
N PRO A 175 9.79 -6.58 21.50
CA PRO A 175 10.25 -7.92 21.83
C PRO A 175 9.98 -8.36 23.28
N GLU A 176 9.98 -7.41 24.22
CA GLU A 176 9.68 -7.63 25.64
C GLU A 176 8.22 -8.02 25.92
N TRP A 177 7.33 -7.94 24.93
CA TRP A 177 5.91 -8.32 24.98
C TRP A 177 5.58 -9.47 24.01
N LYS A 178 6.60 -10.21 23.53
CA LYS A 178 6.45 -11.33 22.58
C LYS A 178 5.67 -12.50 23.20
N GLU A 179 5.29 -13.45 22.34
CA GLU A 179 4.39 -14.59 22.64
C GLU A 179 4.56 -15.19 24.03
N GLY A 180 3.54 -15.03 24.88
CA GLY A 180 3.47 -15.66 26.22
C GLY A 180 2.93 -14.73 27.30
N ASP A 181 3.23 -13.43 27.24
CA ASP A 181 3.01 -12.53 28.39
C ASP A 181 1.60 -11.95 28.49
N MET A 182 0.85 -11.90 27.38
CA MET A 182 -0.53 -11.39 27.36
C MET A 182 -1.52 -12.48 26.96
N SER A 183 -2.51 -12.71 27.82
CA SER A 183 -3.62 -13.64 27.53
C SER A 183 -4.40 -13.19 26.29
N MET A 184 -5.03 -14.15 25.62
CA MET A 184 -5.88 -13.83 24.46
C MET A 184 -7.02 -12.88 24.85
N ASP A 185 -7.62 -13.08 26.02
CA ASP A 185 -8.68 -12.21 26.55
C ASP A 185 -8.23 -10.75 26.69
N LEU A 186 -6.99 -10.53 27.18
CA LEU A 186 -6.45 -9.18 27.27
C LEU A 186 -6.22 -8.57 25.88
N LYS A 187 -5.72 -9.35 24.91
CA LYS A 187 -5.52 -8.86 23.54
C LYS A 187 -6.86 -8.48 22.87
N LEU A 188 -7.89 -9.31 23.03
CA LEU A 188 -9.24 -9.05 22.53
C LEU A 188 -9.82 -7.79 23.17
N LYS A 189 -9.69 -7.65 24.50
CA LYS A 189 -10.13 -6.49 25.25
C LYS A 189 -9.46 -5.20 24.73
N LEU A 190 -8.14 -5.20 24.55
CA LEU A 190 -7.42 -4.02 24.05
C LEU A 190 -7.85 -3.63 22.63
N TYR A 191 -8.10 -4.60 21.75
CA TYR A 191 -8.64 -4.33 20.43
C TYR A 191 -10.04 -3.71 20.48
N ALA A 192 -10.91 -4.24 21.33
CA ALA A 192 -12.26 -3.71 21.52
C ALA A 192 -12.23 -2.29 22.11
N GLU A 193 -11.41 -2.05 23.13
CA GLU A 193 -11.23 -0.73 23.74
C GLU A 193 -10.65 0.29 22.74
N ALA A 194 -9.66 -0.10 21.94
CA ALA A 194 -9.09 0.77 20.91
C ALA A 194 -10.10 1.13 19.81
N MET A 195 -10.99 0.21 19.43
CA MET A 195 -12.05 0.50 18.46
C MET A 195 -13.16 1.37 19.05
N ALA A 196 -13.48 1.20 20.34
CA ALA A 196 -14.53 1.96 21.05
C ALA A 196 -14.08 3.36 21.50
N SER A 197 -12.76 3.57 21.61
CA SER A 197 -12.19 4.86 22.01
C SER A 197 -12.39 5.92 20.93
N ASP A 198 -12.55 7.18 21.36
CA ASP A 198 -12.61 8.32 20.44
C ASP A 198 -11.26 8.49 19.70
N PRO A 199 -11.22 8.32 18.36
CA PRO A 199 -9.99 8.41 17.60
C PRO A 199 -9.66 9.85 17.19
N SER A 200 -10.45 10.86 17.57
CA SER A 200 -10.39 12.22 17.00
C SER A 200 -9.00 12.87 17.09
N SER A 201 -8.28 12.70 18.20
CA SER A 201 -6.92 13.24 18.35
C SER A 201 -5.91 12.57 17.42
N LEU A 202 -5.99 11.24 17.29
CA LEU A 202 -5.14 10.46 16.38
C LEU A 202 -5.47 10.77 14.90
N VAL A 203 -6.75 10.96 14.58
CA VAL A 203 -7.17 11.37 13.23
C VAL A 203 -6.70 12.79 12.92
N ALA A 204 -6.75 13.71 13.87
CA ALA A 204 -6.21 15.06 13.69
C ALA A 204 -4.69 15.04 13.44
N GLU A 205 -3.93 14.25 14.21
CA GLU A 205 -2.49 14.05 13.98
C GLU A 205 -2.23 13.46 12.59
N LEU A 206 -3.00 12.46 12.19
CA LEU A 206 -2.89 11.84 10.87
C LEU A 206 -3.17 12.86 9.75
N ASN A 207 -4.18 13.71 9.91
CA ASN A 207 -4.51 14.74 8.93
C ASN A 207 -3.36 15.74 8.74
N GLU A 208 -2.66 16.15 9.81
CA GLU A 208 -1.46 16.99 9.67
C GLU A 208 -0.34 16.24 8.93
N LYS A 209 -0.13 14.95 9.24
CA LYS A 209 0.86 14.12 8.54
C LYS A 209 0.54 13.96 7.05
N LEU A 210 -0.73 13.88 6.68
CA LEU A 210 -1.13 13.79 5.27
C LEU A 210 -0.88 15.09 4.51
N LYS A 211 -0.97 16.26 5.15
CA LYS A 211 -0.57 17.55 4.54
C LYS A 211 0.93 17.58 4.25
N GLU A 212 1.76 17.14 5.21
CA GLU A 212 3.20 17.00 4.98
C GLU A 212 3.50 16.10 3.78
N LEU A 213 2.79 14.97 3.67
CA LEU A 213 2.97 14.03 2.56
C LEU A 213 2.49 14.59 1.22
N ASP A 214 1.39 15.37 1.22
CA ASP A 214 0.91 16.05 0.01
C ASP A 214 2.01 16.92 -0.57
N ASP A 215 2.72 17.72 0.23
CA ASP A 215 3.85 18.54 -0.24
C ASP A 215 5.00 17.69 -0.80
N MET A 216 5.22 16.48 -0.26
CA MET A 216 6.29 15.56 -0.67
C MET A 216 6.00 14.80 -1.96
N VAL A 217 4.75 14.42 -2.24
CA VAL A 217 4.39 13.65 -3.44
C VAL A 217 4.57 14.52 -4.68
N HIS A 218 5.29 13.99 -5.68
CA HIS A 218 5.63 14.76 -6.88
C HIS A 218 4.39 15.23 -7.66
N CYS A 219 3.47 14.31 -8.01
CA CYS A 219 2.23 14.63 -8.69
C CYS A 219 1.12 13.60 -8.38
N GLU A 220 -0.05 13.78 -8.97
CA GLU A 220 -1.22 12.91 -8.81
C GLU A 220 -1.05 11.51 -9.42
N ASN A 221 0.12 11.16 -10.00
CA ASN A 221 0.36 9.86 -10.63
C ASN A 221 1.62 9.15 -10.16
N CYS A 222 2.55 9.86 -9.52
CA CYS A 222 3.76 9.28 -8.97
C CYS A 222 4.31 10.12 -7.82
N CYS A 223 4.90 9.46 -6.84
CA CYS A 223 5.49 10.11 -5.68
C CYS A 223 6.88 10.68 -6.00
N SER A 224 7.58 10.14 -7.00
CA SER A 224 8.92 10.53 -7.44
C SER A 224 8.90 11.19 -8.83
N GLY A 225 9.83 12.11 -9.10
CA GLY A 225 9.86 12.90 -10.35
C GLY A 225 10.18 12.12 -11.63
N GLY A 226 10.67 10.89 -11.52
CA GLY A 226 10.97 10.03 -12.67
C GLY A 226 9.75 9.36 -13.31
N GLY A 227 8.59 9.38 -12.63
CA GLY A 227 7.42 8.60 -13.01
C GLY A 227 7.15 7.46 -12.02
N PHE A 228 6.21 6.58 -12.37
CA PHE A 228 5.79 5.46 -11.53
C PHE A 228 6.95 4.49 -11.24
N SER A 229 7.22 4.24 -9.96
CA SER A 229 8.38 3.45 -9.53
C SER A 229 8.08 2.50 -8.37
N TYR A 230 9.09 1.77 -7.91
CA TYR A 230 8.99 1.01 -6.66
C TYR A 230 8.71 1.87 -5.41
N ASP A 231 8.97 3.18 -5.46
CA ASP A 231 8.57 4.09 -4.38
C ASP A 231 7.04 4.21 -4.30
N ASP A 232 6.37 4.27 -5.44
CA ASP A 232 4.90 4.29 -5.52
C ASP A 232 4.29 2.99 -5.05
N ILE A 233 4.87 1.87 -5.51
CA ILE A 233 4.46 0.53 -5.08
C ILE A 233 4.50 0.41 -3.55
N ASP A 234 5.60 0.84 -2.91
CA ASP A 234 5.70 0.78 -1.44
C ASP A 234 4.82 1.81 -0.72
N LEU A 235 4.81 3.06 -1.16
CA LEU A 235 4.05 4.13 -0.51
C LEU A 235 2.55 3.87 -0.62
N TRP A 236 2.03 3.74 -1.84
CA TRP A 236 0.59 3.60 -2.08
C TRP A 236 0.01 2.38 -1.38
N ALA A 237 0.74 1.26 -1.34
CA ALA A 237 0.30 0.05 -0.65
C ALA A 237 0.05 0.25 0.86
N ARG A 238 0.75 1.20 1.49
CA ARG A 238 0.54 1.57 2.90
C ARG A 238 -0.52 2.65 3.06
N LEU A 239 -0.59 3.59 2.13
CA LEU A 239 -1.60 4.65 2.16
C LEU A 239 -3.00 4.11 1.91
N ARG A 240 -3.15 3.05 1.11
CA ARG A 240 -4.45 2.42 0.84
C ARG A 240 -5.16 2.09 2.13
N SER A 241 -4.47 1.54 3.13
CA SER A 241 -5.12 1.17 4.38
C SER A 241 -5.55 2.35 5.25
N ILE A 242 -5.11 3.58 4.98
CA ILE A 242 -5.60 4.78 5.66
C ILE A 242 -7.07 5.04 5.31
N THR A 243 -7.52 4.64 4.11
CA THR A 243 -8.91 4.84 3.67
C THR A 243 -9.95 4.08 4.48
N ILE A 244 -9.54 3.13 5.35
CA ILE A 244 -10.47 2.47 6.29
C ILE A 244 -10.80 3.34 7.51
N VAL A 245 -10.08 4.45 7.73
CA VAL A 245 -10.24 5.32 8.89
C VAL A 245 -11.21 6.44 8.55
N LYS A 246 -12.41 6.43 9.13
CA LYS A 246 -13.40 7.48 8.91
C LYS A 246 -12.93 8.80 9.51
N GLY A 247 -13.24 9.91 8.81
CA GLY A 247 -12.88 11.26 9.25
C GLY A 247 -11.48 11.74 8.85
N VAL A 248 -10.70 10.89 8.16
CA VAL A 248 -9.47 11.34 7.50
C VAL A 248 -9.80 12.36 6.42
N VAL A 249 -9.08 13.48 6.43
CA VAL A 249 -9.18 14.55 5.45
C VAL A 249 -8.00 14.44 4.49
N TRP A 250 -8.28 14.04 3.25
CA TRP A 250 -7.25 13.91 2.23
C TRP A 250 -6.98 15.25 1.53
N PRO A 251 -5.73 15.74 1.53
CA PRO A 251 -5.31 16.84 0.67
C PRO A 251 -5.55 16.51 -0.82
N LYS A 252 -5.79 17.52 -1.65
CA LYS A 252 -6.31 17.33 -3.01
C LYS A 252 -5.37 16.51 -3.91
N LYS A 253 -4.07 16.80 -3.92
CA LYS A 253 -3.10 16.11 -4.79
C LYS A 253 -2.90 14.68 -4.32
N LEU A 254 -2.81 14.46 -3.01
CA LEU A 254 -2.69 13.14 -2.41
C LEU A 254 -3.95 12.30 -2.62
N ARG A 255 -5.14 12.90 -2.54
CA ARG A 255 -6.41 12.21 -2.87
C ARG A 255 -6.40 11.73 -4.33
N ALA A 256 -6.05 12.61 -5.26
CA ALA A 256 -5.95 12.28 -6.67
C ALA A 256 -4.87 11.22 -6.94
N TYR A 257 -3.71 11.28 -6.26
CA TYR A 257 -2.69 10.23 -6.26
C TYR A 257 -3.27 8.87 -5.85
N MET A 258 -4.02 8.84 -4.76
CA MET A 258 -4.66 7.61 -4.28
C MET A 258 -5.68 7.06 -5.28
N ASP A 259 -6.52 7.92 -5.87
CA ASP A 259 -7.58 7.53 -6.81
C ASP A 259 -7.03 7.07 -8.16
N ASN A 260 -6.05 7.79 -8.71
CA ASN A 260 -5.43 7.46 -9.98
C ASN A 260 -4.74 6.10 -9.91
N LEU A 261 -3.99 5.82 -8.84
CA LEU A 261 -3.33 4.52 -8.67
C LEU A 261 -4.33 3.40 -8.29
N SER A 262 -5.43 3.71 -7.60
CA SER A 262 -6.52 2.75 -7.40
C SER A 262 -7.12 2.30 -8.73
N ALA A 263 -7.48 3.26 -9.59
CA ALA A 263 -8.06 3.00 -10.91
C ALA A 263 -7.05 2.30 -11.84
N ARG A 264 -5.80 2.76 -11.86
CA ARG A 264 -4.74 2.21 -12.70
C ARG A 264 -4.32 0.80 -12.27
N GLY A 265 -4.34 0.53 -10.97
CA GLY A 265 -3.97 -0.74 -10.35
C GLY A 265 -5.12 -1.74 -10.23
N ASP A 266 -6.37 -1.36 -10.53
CA ASP A 266 -7.55 -2.18 -10.26
C ASP A 266 -7.59 -2.71 -8.80
N VAL A 267 -7.22 -1.84 -7.86
CA VAL A 267 -7.21 -2.13 -6.42
C VAL A 267 -8.12 -1.12 -5.71
N PRO A 268 -9.33 -1.53 -5.28
CA PRO A 268 -10.28 -0.64 -4.62
C PRO A 268 -9.77 -0.09 -3.30
N LEU A 269 -10.16 1.13 -2.97
CA LEU A 269 -9.94 1.75 -1.67
C LEU A 269 -11.00 1.28 -0.66
N TYR A 270 -10.82 1.59 0.61
CA TYR A 270 -11.73 1.22 1.69
C TYR A 270 -12.74 2.31 2.05
N ASP A 271 -12.84 3.38 1.27
CA ASP A 271 -13.65 4.56 1.61
C ASP A 271 -15.12 4.20 1.95
N GLU A 272 -15.73 3.27 1.20
CA GLU A 272 -17.10 2.80 1.42
C GLU A 272 -17.29 1.88 2.64
N MET A 273 -16.20 1.40 3.23
CA MET A 273 -16.20 0.55 4.43
C MET A 273 -15.47 1.19 5.61
N ALA A 274 -15.21 2.49 5.54
CA ALA A 274 -14.48 3.22 6.56
C ALA A 274 -15.26 3.30 7.88
N LEU A 275 -14.54 3.09 9.00
CA LEU A 275 -15.07 3.11 10.36
C LEU A 275 -14.47 4.24 11.21
#